data_AF-A0A0K8UZY2-F1
#
_entry.id   AF-A0A0K8UZY2-F1
#
_cell.length_a   1.000
_cell.length_b   1.000
_cell.length_c   1.000
_cell.angle_alpha   90.00
_cell.angle_beta   90.00
_cell.angle_gamma   90.00
#
_symmetry.space_group_name_H-M   'P 1'
#
loop_
_entity.id
_entity.type
_entity.pdbx_description
1 polymer ?
#
loop_
_entity_poly.entity_id
_entity_poly.type
_entity_poly.pdbx_seq_one_letter_code
_entity_poly.pdbx_strand_id
1 'polypeptide(L)'
;MRFLLAIILVLCLQICVHSQDDYCFGKDTERPQTRHFTSKTAYQIIKGTNMEKEYLVPGCKATKIWILHRHGTRLPTVSTIKAAPRLEILRDEIVKNYRVRRTKPDTNALCLEDLTLLSMWKWNASITIDKEQFLTPQGYEDLKGTAKTYQRLYGDVLNKNYNNSHYKFRHTDTQRTTESFKAFVEGLFGVNNTVQPEPIPEQDLLLRPYDYCESWKAHDYSGINSESYKFKHSAVWNKTIEEISKRLGYEYFPLFVLLFEN
;
A
#
# COMPACT_ATOMS: atom_id res chain seq x y z
N MET A 1 -39.17 35.47 -33.71
CA MET A 1 -39.43 34.49 -32.63
C MET A 1 -38.84 33.11 -32.90
N ARG A 2 -39.10 32.45 -34.04
CA ARG A 2 -38.58 31.09 -34.34
C ARG A 2 -37.05 30.98 -34.37
N PHE A 3 -36.36 31.98 -34.93
CA PHE A 3 -34.89 32.05 -34.93
C PHE A 3 -34.29 32.23 -33.52
N LEU A 4 -34.94 33.02 -32.66
CA LEU A 4 -34.50 33.25 -31.29
C LEU A 4 -34.62 31.97 -30.44
N LEU A 5 -35.71 31.23 -30.62
CA LEU A 5 -35.95 29.93 -29.99
C LEU A 5 -34.91 28.88 -30.43
N ALA A 6 -34.52 28.88 -31.71
CA ALA A 6 -33.48 27.97 -32.21
C ALA A 6 -32.10 28.30 -31.62
N ILE A 7 -31.75 29.57 -31.49
CA ILE A 7 -30.50 30.02 -30.88
C ILE A 7 -30.46 29.65 -29.38
N ILE A 8 -31.55 29.86 -28.65
CA ILE A 8 -31.66 29.47 -27.24
C ILE A 8 -31.54 27.95 -27.08
N LEU A 9 -32.17 27.16 -27.96
CA LEU A 9 -32.08 25.70 -27.92
C LEU A 9 -30.65 25.21 -28.19
N VAL A 10 -29.95 25.81 -29.16
CA VAL A 10 -28.55 25.47 -29.49
C VAL A 10 -27.61 25.88 -28.35
N LEU A 11 -27.82 27.05 -27.73
CA LEU A 11 -27.07 27.47 -26.54
C LEU A 11 -27.32 26.54 -25.34
N CYS A 12 -28.58 26.15 -25.07
CA CYS A 12 -28.89 25.17 -24.02
C CYS A 12 -28.24 23.81 -24.30
N LEU A 13 -28.27 23.33 -25.55
CA LEU A 13 -27.60 22.09 -25.95
C LEU A 13 -26.08 22.18 -25.78
N GLN A 14 -25.44 23.31 -26.10
CA GLN A 14 -24.01 23.50 -25.88
C GLN A 14 -23.64 23.58 -24.39
N ILE A 15 -24.49 24.16 -23.55
CA ILE A 15 -24.32 24.19 -22.09
C ILE A 15 -24.47 22.79 -21.50
N CYS A 16 -25.41 21.97 -22.00
CA CYS A 16 -25.56 20.58 -21.57
C CYS A 16 -24.38 19.69 -21.98
N VAL A 17 -23.73 19.97 -23.12
CA VAL A 17 -22.59 19.18 -23.62
C VAL A 17 -21.26 19.55 -22.92
N HIS A 18 -21.17 20.73 -22.28
CA HIS A 18 -19.97 21.15 -21.52
C HIS A 18 -19.96 20.70 -20.05
N SER A 19 -20.94 19.90 -19.59
CA SER A 19 -20.79 19.16 -18.34
C SER A 19 -19.79 18.04 -18.57
N GLN A 20 -18.50 18.34 -18.43
CA GLN A 20 -17.47 17.32 -18.35
C GLN A 20 -17.78 16.48 -17.11
N ASP A 21 -18.26 15.25 -17.30
CA ASP A 21 -18.55 14.35 -16.19
C ASP A 21 -17.29 14.19 -15.33
N ASP A 22 -17.44 14.38 -14.01
CA ASP A 22 -16.34 14.20 -13.06
C ASP A 22 -15.79 12.77 -13.15
N TYR A 23 -14.46 12.65 -13.18
CA TYR A 23 -13.80 11.36 -13.18
C TYR A 23 -14.08 10.56 -11.88
N CYS A 24 -14.50 9.30 -12.03
CA CYS A 24 -14.79 8.38 -10.92
C CYS A 24 -13.67 7.34 -10.75
N PHE A 25 -12.88 7.46 -9.68
CA PHE A 25 -11.84 6.49 -9.33
C PHE A 25 -12.39 5.10 -8.99
N GLY A 26 -13.62 5.01 -8.50
CA GLY A 26 -14.29 3.74 -8.22
C GLY A 26 -14.48 2.85 -9.45
N LYS A 27 -14.47 3.45 -10.65
CA LYS A 27 -14.59 2.75 -11.95
C LYS A 27 -13.25 2.30 -12.52
N ASP A 28 -12.14 2.67 -11.89
CA ASP A 28 -10.81 2.28 -12.36
C ASP A 28 -10.61 0.80 -12.13
N THR A 29 -10.63 0.04 -13.23
CA THR A 29 -10.34 -1.40 -13.22
C THR A 29 -8.84 -1.64 -13.07
N GLU A 30 -8.00 -0.81 -13.68
CA GLU A 30 -6.54 -0.94 -13.65
C GLU A 30 -5.90 -0.49 -12.33
N ARG A 31 -6.53 0.48 -11.65
CA ARG A 31 -6.06 1.07 -10.37
C ARG A 31 -4.55 1.38 -10.34
N PRO A 32 -4.00 2.12 -11.31
CA PRO A 32 -2.56 2.36 -11.43
C PRO A 32 -1.94 3.01 -10.19
N GLN A 33 -2.71 3.81 -9.45
CA GLN A 33 -2.32 4.44 -8.17
C GLN A 33 -1.81 3.44 -7.13
N THR A 34 -2.29 2.19 -7.16
CA THR A 34 -1.86 1.15 -6.21
C THR A 34 -0.39 0.79 -6.35
N ARG A 35 0.24 1.09 -7.50
CA ARG A 35 1.68 0.92 -7.74
C ARG A 35 2.54 1.98 -7.04
N HIS A 36 1.93 3.05 -6.52
CA HIS A 36 2.62 4.20 -5.95
C HIS A 36 2.54 4.23 -4.42
N PHE A 37 2.16 3.13 -3.76
CA PHE A 37 2.13 3.03 -2.29
C PHE A 37 3.48 2.63 -1.68
N THR A 38 4.58 2.80 -2.42
CA THR A 38 5.95 2.50 -1.98
C THR A 38 6.04 1.10 -1.33
N SER A 39 6.67 0.99 -0.18
CA SER A 39 6.83 -0.23 0.63
C SER A 39 5.53 -0.84 1.19
N LYS A 40 4.37 -0.21 0.92
CA LYS A 40 3.03 -0.75 1.22
C LYS A 40 2.32 -1.32 -0.01
N THR A 41 2.91 -1.20 -1.20
CA THR A 41 2.38 -1.82 -2.42
C THR A 41 2.44 -3.33 -2.30
N ALA A 42 1.34 -4.02 -2.63
CA ALA A 42 1.33 -5.49 -2.63
C ALA A 42 2.32 -6.02 -3.67
N TYR A 43 3.10 -7.04 -3.30
CA TYR A 43 4.16 -7.59 -4.16
C TYR A 43 3.67 -8.02 -5.54
N GLN A 44 2.49 -8.65 -5.59
CA GLN A 44 1.88 -9.12 -6.84
C GLN A 44 1.52 -7.98 -7.82
N ILE A 45 1.22 -6.78 -7.31
CA ILE A 45 0.87 -5.61 -8.14
C ILE A 45 2.09 -5.12 -8.93
N ILE A 46 3.28 -5.15 -8.33
CA ILE A 46 4.52 -4.67 -8.97
C ILE A 46 5.17 -5.77 -9.80
N LYS A 47 5.23 -7.00 -9.28
CA LYS A 47 5.86 -8.12 -9.98
C LYS A 47 5.15 -8.43 -11.30
N GLY A 48 3.83 -8.33 -11.33
CA GLY A 48 3.03 -8.75 -12.48
C GLY A 48 3.12 -10.26 -12.77
N THR A 49 2.56 -10.66 -13.91
CA THR A 49 2.53 -12.07 -14.38
C THR A 49 3.66 -12.41 -15.35
N ASN A 50 4.25 -11.40 -15.99
CA ASN A 50 5.33 -11.56 -16.96
C ASN A 50 6.67 -11.50 -16.23
N MET A 51 7.11 -12.63 -15.69
CA MET A 51 8.50 -12.79 -15.29
C MET A 51 9.34 -13.13 -16.51
N GLU A 52 10.30 -12.26 -16.83
CA GLU A 52 11.26 -12.55 -17.89
C GLU A 52 12.07 -13.80 -17.54
N LYS A 53 12.42 -14.59 -18.56
CA LYS A 53 13.18 -15.83 -18.41
C LYS A 53 14.68 -15.60 -18.22
N GLU A 54 15.08 -14.43 -17.73
CA GLU A 54 16.48 -14.05 -17.49
C GLU A 54 17.22 -15.05 -16.58
N TYR A 55 16.49 -15.78 -15.74
CA TYR A 55 17.04 -16.83 -14.89
C TYR A 55 17.52 -18.08 -15.66
N LEU A 56 17.15 -18.24 -16.93
CA LEU A 56 17.58 -19.35 -17.79
C LEU A 56 18.84 -18.96 -18.56
N VAL A 57 19.97 -19.53 -18.16
CA VAL A 57 21.25 -19.39 -18.87
C VAL A 57 21.51 -20.68 -19.67
N PRO A 58 21.62 -20.62 -21.02
CA PRO A 58 21.83 -21.81 -21.85
C PRO A 58 23.04 -22.66 -21.41
N GLY A 59 22.83 -23.96 -21.24
CA GLY A 59 23.88 -24.89 -20.80
C GLY A 59 24.23 -24.83 -19.30
N CYS A 60 23.59 -23.94 -18.54
CA CYS A 60 23.81 -23.83 -17.10
C CYS A 60 22.61 -24.34 -16.29
N LYS A 61 22.91 -24.82 -15.09
CA LYS A 61 21.92 -25.23 -14.09
C LYS A 61 22.21 -24.52 -12.78
N ALA A 62 21.17 -24.01 -12.12
CA ALA A 62 21.31 -23.41 -10.80
C ALA A 62 21.75 -24.49 -9.78
N THR A 63 22.77 -24.18 -8.99
CA THR A 63 23.31 -25.09 -7.95
C THR A 63 23.04 -24.60 -6.53
N LYS A 64 22.81 -23.30 -6.35
CA LYS A 64 22.53 -22.67 -5.06
C LYS A 64 21.69 -21.41 -5.26
N ILE A 65 20.84 -21.11 -4.29
CA ILE A 65 20.06 -19.87 -4.25
C ILE A 65 20.15 -19.27 -2.85
N TRP A 66 20.23 -17.94 -2.79
CA TRP A 66 20.09 -17.17 -1.57
C TRP A 66 18.88 -16.26 -1.73
N ILE A 67 17.99 -16.28 -0.74
CA ILE A 67 16.75 -15.51 -0.80
C ILE A 67 16.70 -14.64 0.45
N LEU A 68 16.69 -13.33 0.25
CA LEU A 68 16.36 -12.36 1.28
C LEU A 68 14.96 -11.83 0.99
N HIS A 69 14.03 -12.08 1.92
CA HIS A 69 12.65 -11.69 1.78
C HIS A 69 12.21 -10.82 2.95
N ARG A 70 11.45 -9.77 2.68
CA ARG A 70 10.75 -9.00 3.72
C ARG A 70 9.58 -9.83 4.26
N HIS A 71 9.07 -9.52 5.44
CA HIS A 71 7.75 -10.02 5.84
C HIS A 71 6.67 -9.70 4.79
N GLY A 72 5.59 -10.48 4.76
CA GLY A 72 4.44 -10.23 3.89
C GLY A 72 3.59 -9.04 4.34
N THR A 73 2.47 -8.83 3.65
CA THR A 73 1.49 -7.78 3.98
C THR A 73 1.04 -7.91 5.44
N ARG A 74 1.02 -6.78 6.16
CA ARG A 74 0.76 -6.75 7.61
C ARG A 74 -0.25 -5.66 8.00
N LEU A 75 -0.79 -5.79 9.20
CA LEU A 75 -1.62 -4.75 9.83
C LEU A 75 -0.80 -3.49 10.18
N PRO A 76 -1.46 -2.34 10.40
CA PRO A 76 -0.78 -1.09 10.73
C PRO A 76 -0.12 -1.09 12.11
N THR A 77 0.64 -0.02 12.40
CA THR A 77 1.27 0.22 13.71
C THR A 77 0.25 0.72 14.73
N VAL A 78 0.56 0.65 16.03
CA VAL A 78 -0.27 1.23 17.11
C VAL A 78 -0.69 2.66 16.81
N SER A 79 0.25 3.53 16.42
CA SER A 79 -0.03 4.93 16.10
C SER A 79 -1.06 5.09 14.98
N THR A 80 -0.97 4.25 13.95
CA THR A 80 -1.92 4.25 12.84
C THR A 80 -3.29 3.75 13.29
N ILE A 81 -3.34 2.66 14.06
CA ILE A 81 -4.59 2.08 14.56
C ILE A 81 -5.35 3.08 15.44
N LYS A 82 -4.64 3.80 16.32
CA LYS A 82 -5.22 4.86 17.14
C LYS A 82 -5.73 6.05 16.32
N ALA A 83 -5.02 6.40 15.24
CA ALA A 83 -5.39 7.54 14.40
C ALA A 83 -6.52 7.23 13.41
N ALA A 84 -6.63 5.99 12.94
CA ALA A 84 -7.51 5.61 11.83
C ALA A 84 -9.00 5.91 12.03
N PRO A 85 -9.60 5.78 13.24
CA PRO A 85 -10.99 6.16 13.46
C PRO A 85 -11.29 7.64 13.14
N ARG A 86 -10.29 8.54 13.24
CA ARG A 86 -10.47 9.96 12.86
C ARG A 86 -10.76 10.15 11.37
N LEU A 87 -10.45 9.16 10.52
CA LEU A 87 -10.78 9.22 9.09
C LEU A 87 -12.29 9.20 8.85
N GLU A 88 -13.10 8.69 9.78
CA GLU A 88 -14.56 8.78 9.68
C GLU A 88 -15.06 10.21 9.87
N ILE A 89 -14.40 10.98 10.74
CA ILE A 89 -14.68 12.42 10.90
C ILE A 89 -14.34 13.15 9.59
N LEU A 90 -13.19 12.85 8.99
CA LEU A 90 -12.79 13.42 7.71
C LEU A 90 -13.79 13.06 6.60
N ARG A 91 -14.21 11.79 6.51
CA ARG A 91 -15.25 11.32 5.58
C ARG A 91 -16.51 12.16 5.72
N ASP A 92 -17.01 12.32 6.95
CA ASP A 92 -18.25 13.05 7.20
C ASP A 92 -18.14 14.52 6.82
N GLU A 93 -17.00 15.16 7.06
CA GLU A 93 -16.76 16.53 6.63
C GLU A 93 -16.70 16.68 5.11
N ILE A 94 -16.05 15.75 4.40
CA ILE A 94 -16.06 15.72 2.92
C ILE A 94 -17.50 15.59 2.41
N VAL A 95 -18.30 14.69 2.99
CA VAL A 95 -19.70 14.51 2.59
C VAL A 95 -20.52 15.77 2.87
N LYS A 96 -20.32 16.45 4.00
CA LYS A 96 -20.99 17.72 4.32
C LYS A 96 -20.60 18.84 3.36
N ASN A 97 -19.33 18.93 2.97
CA ASN A 97 -18.86 19.91 1.97
C ASN A 97 -19.69 19.80 0.69
N TYR A 98 -19.88 18.57 0.19
CA TYR A 98 -20.64 18.31 -1.04
C TYR A 98 -22.16 18.45 -0.88
N ARG A 99 -22.76 17.85 0.17
CA ARG A 99 -24.22 17.71 0.26
C ARG A 99 -24.91 18.86 1.00
N VAL A 100 -24.22 19.49 1.94
CA VAL A 100 -24.80 20.50 2.84
C VAL A 100 -24.26 21.89 2.53
N ARG A 101 -22.93 22.06 2.58
CA ARG A 101 -22.28 23.35 2.35
C ARG A 101 -22.26 23.73 0.86
N ARG A 102 -22.37 22.72 -0.02
CA ARG A 102 -22.37 22.86 -1.48
C ARG A 102 -21.10 23.56 -2.00
N THR A 103 -19.97 23.24 -1.38
CA THR A 103 -18.64 23.78 -1.70
C THR A 103 -17.85 22.87 -2.66
N LYS A 104 -18.56 22.07 -3.47
CA LYS A 104 -17.95 21.26 -4.53
C LYS A 104 -17.22 22.20 -5.50
N PRO A 105 -15.97 21.89 -5.93
CA PRO A 105 -15.28 22.72 -6.92
C PRO A 105 -15.91 22.58 -8.31
N ASP A 106 -15.83 23.65 -9.10
CA ASP A 106 -16.34 23.67 -10.49
C ASP A 106 -15.60 22.70 -11.42
N THR A 107 -14.34 22.38 -11.10
CA THR A 107 -13.46 21.50 -11.88
C THR A 107 -12.82 20.45 -10.99
N ASN A 108 -12.61 19.25 -11.52
CA ASN A 108 -11.94 18.13 -10.82
C ASN A 108 -12.62 17.75 -9.50
N ALA A 109 -13.95 17.77 -9.43
CA ALA A 109 -14.64 17.33 -8.23
C ALA A 109 -14.57 15.81 -8.05
N LEU A 110 -14.98 15.34 -6.87
CA LEU A 110 -15.37 13.95 -6.69
C LEU A 110 -16.67 13.72 -7.45
N CYS A 111 -16.70 12.67 -8.27
CA CYS A 111 -17.94 12.25 -8.90
C CYS A 111 -18.92 11.71 -7.84
N LEU A 112 -20.22 11.66 -8.18
CA LEU A 112 -21.27 11.22 -7.25
C LEU A 112 -21.08 9.79 -6.73
N GLU A 113 -20.55 8.90 -7.58
CA GLU A 113 -20.31 7.51 -7.23
C GLU A 113 -19.21 7.36 -6.19
N ASP A 114 -18.06 8.02 -6.40
CA ASP A 114 -16.95 8.06 -5.45
C ASP A 114 -17.38 8.68 -4.11
N LEU A 115 -18.15 9.76 -4.15
CA LEU A 115 -18.69 10.40 -2.94
C LEU A 115 -19.62 9.44 -2.18
N THR A 116 -20.43 8.66 -2.90
CA THR A 116 -21.33 7.66 -2.30
C THR A 116 -20.52 6.53 -1.66
N LEU A 117 -19.53 5.98 -2.36
CA LEU A 117 -18.64 4.95 -1.82
C LEU A 117 -17.88 5.46 -0.59
N LEU A 118 -17.36 6.68 -0.65
CA LEU A 118 -16.68 7.32 0.48
C LEU A 118 -17.61 7.45 1.68
N SER A 119 -18.87 7.86 1.47
CA SER A 119 -19.86 8.00 2.57
C SER A 119 -20.19 6.69 3.29
N MET A 120 -19.95 5.55 2.65
CA MET A 120 -20.17 4.22 3.22
C MET A 120 -18.91 3.62 3.86
N TRP A 121 -17.73 4.20 3.61
CA TRP A 121 -16.48 3.71 4.15
C TRP A 121 -16.43 3.88 5.67
N LYS A 122 -15.94 2.88 6.39
CA LYS A 122 -15.71 2.94 7.84
C LYS A 122 -14.43 2.20 8.21
N TRP A 123 -13.81 2.59 9.32
CA TRP A 123 -12.66 1.85 9.83
C TRP A 123 -13.10 0.45 10.26
N ASN A 124 -12.28 -0.56 9.94
CA ASN A 124 -12.54 -1.91 10.40
C ASN A 124 -12.14 -2.04 11.88
N ALA A 125 -13.12 -1.97 12.77
CA ALA A 125 -12.93 -2.07 14.22
C ALA A 125 -12.34 -3.41 14.70
N SER A 126 -12.30 -4.45 13.85
CA SER A 126 -11.61 -5.70 14.19
C SER A 126 -10.08 -5.58 14.17
N ILE A 127 -9.54 -4.48 13.64
CA ILE A 127 -8.10 -4.17 13.65
C ILE A 127 -7.78 -3.44 14.95
N THR A 128 -7.38 -4.22 15.94
CA THR A 128 -7.10 -3.79 17.31
C THR A 128 -5.60 -3.73 17.59
N ILE A 129 -5.21 -3.00 18.65
CA ILE A 129 -3.80 -2.75 18.99
C ILE A 129 -3.03 -4.04 19.29
N ASP A 130 -3.67 -5.05 19.87
CA ASP A 130 -3.08 -6.37 20.15
C ASP A 130 -2.65 -7.13 18.89
N LYS A 131 -3.14 -6.72 17.71
CA LYS A 131 -2.77 -7.29 16.41
C LYS A 131 -1.90 -6.35 15.59
N GLU A 132 -1.31 -5.32 16.20
CA GLU A 132 -0.51 -4.35 15.46
C GLU A 132 0.65 -5.04 14.72
N GLN A 133 0.88 -4.64 13.47
CA GLN A 133 1.92 -5.21 12.61
C GLN A 133 1.84 -6.72 12.36
N PHE A 134 0.77 -7.40 12.76
CA PHE A 134 0.62 -8.83 12.49
C PHE A 134 0.51 -9.10 10.99
N LEU A 135 1.06 -10.22 10.54
CA LEU A 135 0.88 -10.68 9.17
C LEU A 135 -0.62 -10.87 8.89
N THR A 136 -1.08 -10.37 7.74
CA THR A 136 -2.48 -10.58 7.31
C THR A 136 -2.63 -11.94 6.63
N PRO A 137 -3.87 -12.48 6.54
CA PRO A 137 -4.13 -13.68 5.72
C PRO A 137 -3.67 -13.52 4.26
N GLN A 138 -3.87 -12.33 3.67
CA GLN A 138 -3.35 -12.03 2.34
C GLN A 138 -1.82 -12.09 2.31
N GLY A 139 -1.14 -11.53 3.31
CA GLY A 139 0.32 -11.59 3.40
C GLY A 139 0.87 -13.01 3.54
N TYR A 140 0.12 -13.91 4.17
CA TYR A 140 0.44 -15.34 4.25
C TYR A 140 0.34 -15.99 2.86
N GLU A 141 -0.79 -15.84 2.17
CA GLU A 141 -0.98 -16.42 0.84
C GLU A 141 -0.04 -15.82 -0.22
N ASP A 142 0.29 -14.53 -0.12
CA ASP A 142 1.26 -13.88 -1.00
C ASP A 142 2.64 -14.57 -0.91
N LEU A 143 3.10 -14.90 0.30
CA LEU A 143 4.39 -15.55 0.53
C LEU A 143 4.38 -17.02 0.14
N LYS A 144 3.29 -17.72 0.44
CA LYS A 144 3.09 -19.10 0.01
C LYS A 144 3.09 -19.22 -1.51
N GLY A 145 2.40 -18.30 -2.21
CA GLY A 145 2.42 -18.19 -3.67
C GLY A 145 3.80 -17.82 -4.22
N THR A 146 4.53 -16.94 -3.53
CA THR A 146 5.90 -16.56 -3.89
C THR A 146 6.86 -17.76 -3.80
N ALA A 147 6.78 -18.54 -2.72
CA ALA A 147 7.53 -19.78 -2.56
C ALA A 147 7.27 -20.78 -3.69
N LYS A 148 6.00 -21.04 -4.01
CA LYS A 148 5.62 -21.91 -5.14
C LYS A 148 6.16 -21.40 -6.47
N THR A 149 6.15 -20.08 -6.66
CA THR A 149 6.72 -19.46 -7.86
C THR A 149 8.21 -19.72 -7.94
N TYR A 150 8.95 -19.50 -6.85
CA TYR A 150 10.39 -19.76 -6.81
C TYR A 150 10.71 -21.23 -7.00
N GLN A 151 9.95 -22.14 -6.38
CA GLN A 151 10.11 -23.57 -6.60
C GLN A 151 9.86 -23.97 -8.07
N ARG A 152 8.89 -23.36 -8.75
CA ARG A 152 8.66 -23.60 -10.18
C ARG A 152 9.83 -23.13 -11.05
N LEU A 153 10.44 -21.98 -10.73
CA LEU A 153 11.51 -21.38 -11.52
C LEU A 153 12.87 -22.02 -11.24
N TYR A 154 13.12 -22.39 -9.98
CA TYR A 154 14.39 -22.91 -9.49
C TYR A 154 14.24 -24.32 -8.90
N GLY A 155 13.43 -25.16 -9.55
CA GLY A 155 13.07 -26.50 -9.05
C GLY A 155 14.25 -27.44 -8.91
N ASP A 156 15.37 -27.12 -9.57
CA ASP A 156 16.65 -27.81 -9.46
C ASP A 156 17.37 -27.62 -8.12
N VAL A 157 17.10 -26.49 -7.45
CA VAL A 157 17.68 -26.14 -6.14
C VAL A 157 16.62 -26.24 -5.05
N LEU A 158 15.41 -25.76 -5.33
CA LEU A 158 14.27 -25.74 -4.41
C LEU A 158 13.40 -26.99 -4.55
N ASN A 159 14.00 -28.17 -4.38
CA ASN A 159 13.34 -29.46 -4.45
C ASN A 159 12.13 -29.57 -3.51
N LYS A 160 11.12 -30.36 -3.91
CA LYS A 160 9.88 -30.58 -3.14
C LYS A 160 10.08 -31.33 -1.82
N ASN A 161 11.14 -32.13 -1.71
CA ASN A 161 11.44 -32.88 -0.50
C ASN A 161 12.40 -32.06 0.36
N TYR A 162 11.99 -31.79 1.59
CA TYR A 162 12.81 -31.07 2.56
C TYR A 162 14.00 -31.94 3.02
N ASN A 163 15.17 -31.31 3.12
CA ASN A 163 16.37 -31.88 3.74
C ASN A 163 17.12 -30.79 4.51
N ASN A 164 17.33 -30.98 5.81
CA ASN A 164 17.98 -30.00 6.67
C ASN A 164 19.47 -29.75 6.32
N SER A 165 20.13 -30.64 5.57
CA SER A 165 21.50 -30.39 5.09
C SER A 165 21.54 -29.46 3.87
N HIS A 166 20.43 -29.32 3.14
CA HIS A 166 20.33 -28.53 1.91
C HIS A 166 19.71 -27.15 2.13
N TYR A 167 18.88 -27.00 3.16
CA TYR A 167 18.15 -25.77 3.44
C TYR A 167 18.52 -25.18 4.79
N LYS A 168 18.78 -23.87 4.81
CA LYS A 168 18.91 -23.09 6.04
C LYS A 168 17.94 -21.92 5.99
N PHE A 169 17.08 -21.84 7.00
CA PHE A 169 16.10 -20.77 7.12
C PHE A 169 16.42 -19.90 8.34
N ARG A 170 16.29 -18.59 8.18
CA ARG A 170 16.45 -17.61 9.26
C ARG A 170 15.34 -16.58 9.15
N HIS A 171 14.87 -16.12 10.30
CA HIS A 171 13.97 -14.98 10.41
C HIS A 171 14.26 -14.21 11.69
N THR A 172 13.79 -12.97 11.76
CA THR A 172 13.86 -12.17 12.98
C THR A 172 12.76 -12.56 13.96
N ASP A 173 12.92 -12.21 15.23
CA ASP A 173 11.92 -12.50 16.27
C ASP A 173 10.76 -11.49 16.26
N THR A 174 9.87 -11.61 15.27
CA THR A 174 8.61 -10.86 15.24
C THR A 174 7.51 -11.73 14.69
N GLN A 175 6.27 -11.56 15.16
CA GLN A 175 5.11 -12.34 14.69
C GLN A 175 5.04 -12.38 13.16
N ARG A 176 5.17 -11.22 12.51
CA ARG A 176 5.05 -11.11 11.05
C ARG A 176 6.14 -11.87 10.30
N THR A 177 7.38 -11.94 10.81
CA THR A 177 8.48 -12.67 10.15
C THR A 177 8.42 -14.15 10.43
N THR A 178 7.98 -14.56 11.63
CA THR A 178 7.74 -15.96 11.98
C THR A 178 6.61 -16.55 11.12
N GLU A 179 5.47 -15.85 11.00
CA GLU A 179 4.38 -16.31 10.13
C GLU A 179 4.75 -16.24 8.64
N SER A 180 5.58 -15.26 8.24
CA SER A 180 6.09 -15.21 6.87
C SER A 180 6.96 -16.41 6.53
N PHE A 181 7.82 -16.82 7.46
CA PHE A 181 8.63 -18.03 7.33
C PHE A 181 7.74 -19.27 7.18
N LYS A 182 6.73 -19.44 8.06
CA LYS A 182 5.77 -20.55 7.99
C LYS A 182 5.06 -20.61 6.64
N ALA A 183 4.55 -19.48 6.16
CA ALA A 183 3.87 -19.39 4.88
C ALA A 183 4.77 -19.80 3.71
N PHE A 184 6.01 -19.31 3.71
CA PHE A 184 6.98 -19.59 2.65
C PHE A 184 7.37 -21.08 2.63
N VAL A 185 7.67 -21.65 3.80
CA VAL A 185 7.99 -23.06 3.96
C VAL A 185 6.81 -23.96 3.59
N GLU A 186 5.60 -23.61 4.02
CA GLU A 186 4.39 -24.32 3.60
C GLU A 186 4.22 -24.28 2.08
N GLY A 187 4.54 -23.16 1.44
CA GLY A 187 4.53 -23.04 -0.02
C GLY A 187 5.53 -23.96 -0.71
N LEU A 188 6.70 -24.21 -0.11
CA LEU A 188 7.74 -25.09 -0.66
C LEU A 188 7.48 -26.58 -0.40
N PHE A 189 7.04 -26.93 0.81
CA PHE A 189 7.07 -28.32 1.30
C PHE A 189 5.70 -28.83 1.78
N GLY A 190 4.65 -28.00 1.73
CA GLY A 190 3.31 -28.35 2.17
C GLY A 190 3.04 -28.09 3.66
N VAL A 191 1.78 -28.29 4.08
CA VAL A 191 1.28 -27.92 5.42
C VAL A 191 1.93 -28.74 6.54
N ASN A 192 2.16 -30.03 6.33
CA ASN A 192 2.69 -30.94 7.35
C ASN A 192 4.22 -31.07 7.30
N ASN A 193 4.91 -30.00 6.90
CA ASN A 193 6.36 -29.99 6.82
C ASN A 193 6.99 -29.99 8.24
N THR A 194 8.24 -30.43 8.34
CA THR A 194 9.00 -30.51 9.60
C THR A 194 10.14 -29.47 9.67
N VAL A 195 10.08 -28.44 8.83
CA VAL A 195 11.17 -27.45 8.71
C VAL A 195 11.27 -26.63 9.98
N GLN A 196 12.50 -26.48 10.46
CA GLN A 196 12.82 -25.63 11.59
C GLN A 196 13.76 -24.51 11.13
N PRO A 197 13.55 -23.27 11.59
CA PRO A 197 14.52 -22.21 11.36
C PRO A 197 15.75 -22.43 12.24
N GLU A 198 16.87 -21.82 11.86
CA GLU A 198 18.02 -21.69 12.75
C GLU A 198 17.63 -20.88 14.01
N PRO A 199 18.27 -21.13 15.16
CA PRO A 199 18.06 -20.34 16.36
C PRO A 199 18.27 -18.84 16.10
N ILE A 200 17.38 -18.02 16.67
CA ILE A 200 17.50 -16.57 16.57
C ILE A 200 18.64 -16.12 17.50
N PRO A 201 19.67 -15.44 16.99
CA PRO A 201 20.75 -14.94 17.83
C PRO A 201 20.26 -13.78 18.72
N GLU A 202 20.88 -13.63 19.89
CA GLU A 202 20.63 -12.47 20.78
C GLU A 202 20.97 -11.14 20.07
N GLN A 203 22.07 -11.12 19.30
CA GLN A 203 22.44 -10.02 18.43
C GLN A 203 22.38 -10.44 16.95
N ASP A 204 21.31 -10.05 16.26
CA ASP A 204 21.14 -10.38 14.84
C ASP A 204 21.87 -9.38 13.93
N LEU A 205 23.19 -9.55 13.81
CA LEU A 205 24.04 -8.75 12.94
C LEU A 205 23.87 -9.07 11.44
N LEU A 206 23.08 -10.10 11.08
CA LEU A 206 22.80 -10.44 9.68
C LEU A 206 21.53 -9.77 9.18
N LEU A 207 20.41 -9.97 9.88
CA LEU A 207 19.10 -9.49 9.44
C LEU A 207 18.75 -8.12 10.02
N ARG A 208 19.34 -7.75 11.16
CA ARG A 208 19.07 -6.48 11.86
C ARG A 208 20.35 -5.76 12.34
N PRO A 209 21.40 -5.64 11.51
CA PRO A 209 22.63 -4.95 11.92
C PRO A 209 22.39 -3.50 12.34
N TYR A 210 21.37 -2.86 11.77
CA TYR A 210 20.99 -1.48 12.08
C TYR A 210 20.54 -1.27 13.54
N ASP A 211 20.10 -2.31 14.25
CA ASP A 211 19.75 -2.22 15.67
C ASP A 211 20.98 -2.15 16.58
N TYR A 212 22.18 -2.31 16.05
CA TYR A 212 23.43 -2.24 16.80
C TYR A 212 24.36 -1.13 16.28
N CYS A 213 23.86 -0.30 15.36
CA CYS A 213 24.59 0.83 14.80
C CYS A 213 24.17 2.13 15.51
N GLU A 214 25.03 2.66 16.38
CA GLU A 214 24.74 3.86 17.17
C GLU A 214 24.52 5.09 16.29
N SER A 215 25.35 5.28 15.26
CA SER A 215 25.20 6.39 14.31
C SER A 215 23.88 6.31 13.53
N TRP A 216 23.41 5.10 13.21
CA TRP A 216 22.11 4.88 12.57
C TRP A 216 20.95 5.25 13.50
N LYS A 217 21.01 4.86 14.78
CA LYS A 217 20.00 5.18 15.79
C LYS A 217 19.94 6.66 16.13
N ALA A 218 21.09 7.32 16.15
CA ALA A 218 21.21 8.73 16.47
C ALA A 218 20.76 9.66 15.32
N HIS A 219 20.56 9.12 14.12
CA HIS A 219 20.15 9.91 12.97
C HIS A 219 18.69 10.38 13.10
N ASP A 220 18.47 11.69 12.98
CA ASP A 220 17.15 12.30 13.03
C ASP A 220 16.48 12.29 11.64
N TYR A 221 15.58 11.33 11.44
CA TYR A 221 14.80 11.18 10.21
C TYR A 221 13.57 12.11 10.12
N SER A 222 13.32 12.92 11.15
CA SER A 222 12.11 13.73 11.26
C SER A 222 12.32 15.23 11.46
N GLY A 223 13.53 15.65 11.84
CA GLY A 223 13.84 17.07 12.07
C GLY A 223 13.86 17.90 10.81
N ILE A 224 14.05 19.21 11.00
CA ILE A 224 14.01 20.24 9.94
C ILE A 224 14.97 19.97 8.76
N ASN A 225 16.08 19.29 9.03
CA ASN A 225 17.08 18.93 8.02
C ASN A 225 16.81 17.58 7.33
N SER A 226 15.80 16.83 7.76
CA SER A 226 15.47 15.53 7.17
C SER A 226 14.83 15.67 5.79
N GLU A 227 15.05 14.69 4.92
CA GLU A 227 14.41 14.66 3.59
C GLU A 227 12.88 14.58 3.69
N SER A 228 12.36 13.94 4.73
CA SER A 228 10.93 13.91 5.05
C SER A 228 10.38 15.32 5.29
N TYR A 229 11.07 16.11 6.11
CA TYR A 229 10.69 17.49 6.38
C TYR A 229 10.79 18.36 5.12
N LYS A 230 11.92 18.31 4.40
CA LYS A 230 12.14 19.09 3.17
C LYS A 230 11.06 18.80 2.13
N PHE A 231 10.70 17.52 1.94
CA PHE A 231 9.64 17.13 1.02
C PHE A 231 8.28 17.70 1.43
N LYS A 232 7.91 17.60 2.71
CA LYS A 232 6.63 18.14 3.24
C LYS A 232 6.54 19.67 3.21
N HIS A 233 7.66 20.38 3.03
CA HIS A 233 7.70 21.84 2.88
C HIS A 233 8.02 22.28 1.44
N SER A 234 8.06 21.32 0.50
CA SER A 234 8.31 21.61 -0.91
C SER A 234 7.08 22.21 -1.60
N ALA A 235 7.32 22.94 -2.69
CA ALA A 235 6.24 23.45 -3.54
C ALA A 235 5.32 22.35 -4.09
N VAL A 236 5.89 21.16 -4.40
CA VAL A 236 5.11 20.01 -4.90
C VAL A 236 4.14 19.51 -3.84
N TRP A 237 4.60 19.38 -2.58
CA TRP A 237 3.73 18.95 -1.49
C TRP A 237 2.61 19.96 -1.21
N ASN A 238 2.95 21.25 -1.10
CA ASN A 238 1.96 22.30 -0.84
C ASN A 238 0.90 22.35 -1.93
N LYS A 239 1.31 22.31 -3.20
CA LYS A 239 0.40 22.24 -4.34
C LYS A 239 -0.49 20.99 -4.30
N THR A 240 0.08 19.84 -3.94
CA THR A 240 -0.69 18.58 -3.82
C THR A 240 -1.77 18.69 -2.74
N ILE A 241 -1.43 19.23 -1.57
CA ILE A 241 -2.40 19.40 -0.47
C ILE A 241 -3.48 20.42 -0.83
N GLU A 242 -3.11 21.51 -1.50
CA GLU A 242 -4.07 22.51 -2.00
C GLU A 242 -5.07 21.89 -2.99
N GLU A 243 -4.57 21.18 -4.00
CA GLU A 243 -5.41 20.52 -5.02
C GLU A 243 -6.32 19.45 -4.41
N ILE A 244 -5.82 18.65 -3.47
CA ILE A 244 -6.63 17.68 -2.72
C ILE A 244 -7.69 18.40 -1.89
N SER A 245 -7.33 19.46 -1.17
CA SER A 245 -8.27 20.20 -0.30
C SER A 245 -9.42 20.80 -1.13
N LYS A 246 -9.09 21.42 -2.26
CA LYS A 246 -10.06 21.95 -3.22
C LYS A 246 -10.96 20.85 -3.77
N ARG A 247 -10.39 19.72 -4.20
CA ARG A 247 -11.15 18.55 -4.67
C ARG A 247 -12.11 18.01 -3.61
N LEU A 248 -11.74 18.08 -2.34
CA LEU A 248 -12.56 17.65 -1.21
C LEU A 248 -13.57 18.72 -0.73
N GLY A 249 -13.65 19.86 -1.41
CA GLY A 249 -14.60 20.94 -1.14
C GLY A 249 -14.27 21.83 0.06
N TYR A 250 -12.99 21.94 0.42
CA TYR A 250 -12.54 22.89 1.43
C TYR A 250 -12.16 24.23 0.77
N GLU A 251 -12.78 25.34 1.22
CA GLU A 251 -12.60 26.67 0.61
C GLU A 251 -11.48 27.50 1.24
N TYR A 252 -11.28 27.39 2.57
CA TYR A 252 -10.38 28.28 3.33
C TYR A 252 -9.37 27.56 4.22
N PHE A 253 -9.59 26.27 4.48
CA PHE A 253 -8.75 25.47 5.38
C PHE A 253 -8.08 24.36 4.59
N PRO A 254 -6.75 24.33 4.47
CA PRO A 254 -6.08 23.15 3.95
C PRO A 254 -6.36 21.99 4.91
N LEU A 255 -6.59 20.81 4.33
CA LEU A 255 -6.71 19.50 5.01
C LEU A 255 -5.63 19.28 6.10
N PHE A 256 -4.54 20.04 6.00
CA PHE A 256 -3.36 20.07 6.86
C PHE A 256 -3.67 20.24 8.34
N VAL A 257 -4.54 21.18 8.73
CA VAL A 257 -4.87 21.45 10.14
C VAL A 257 -5.65 20.28 10.76
N LEU A 258 -6.50 19.60 9.98
CA LEU A 258 -7.33 18.49 10.48
C LEU A 258 -6.58 17.15 10.57
N LEU A 259 -5.50 16.96 9.80
CA LEU A 259 -4.79 15.68 9.69
C LEU A 259 -3.40 15.66 10.32
N PHE A 260 -2.72 16.81 10.40
CA PHE A 260 -1.28 16.85 10.69
C PHE A 260 -0.86 17.78 11.84
N GLU A 261 -1.78 18.58 12.41
CA GLU A 261 -1.54 19.29 13.68
C GLU A 261 -2.17 18.52 14.85
N ASN A 262 -1.35 17.66 15.45
CA ASN A 262 -1.36 17.23 16.86
C ASN A 262 -0.06 16.46 17.14
#